data_AF-A0A162RIC0-F1
#
_entry.id   AF-A0A162RIC0-F1
#
_cell.length_a   1.000
_cell.length_b   1.000
_cell.length_c   1.000
_cell.angle_alpha   90.00
_cell.angle_beta   90.00
_cell.angle_gamma   90.00
#
_symmetry.space_group_name_H-M   'P 1'
#
loop_
_entity.id
_entity.type
_entity.pdbx_description
1 polymer ?
#
loop_
_entity_poly.entity_id
_entity_poly.type
_entity_poly.pdbx_seq_one_letter_code
_entity_poly.pdbx_strand_id
1 'polypeptide(L)' 'MAIVVNLDVMMAKRKMSLSQLAKKVRVTNANLSILKNNKAKVIRFSTFRSDLS' A
#
# COMPACT_ATOMS: atom_id res chain seq x y z
N MET A 1 -9.43 6.00 -16.28
CA MET A 1 -8.89 4.81 -15.59
C MET A 1 -8.57 5.20 -14.14
N ALA A 2 -8.95 4.38 -13.15
CA ALA A 2 -8.67 4.65 -11.74
C ALA A 2 -7.60 3.67 -11.20
N ILE A 3 -6.71 4.16 -10.31
CA ILE A 3 -5.75 3.30 -9.59
C ILE A 3 -6.43 2.82 -8.32
N VAL A 4 -6.57 1.50 -8.17
CA VAL A 4 -7.16 0.85 -6.97
C VAL A 4 -6.05 0.21 -6.15
N VAL A 5 -5.97 0.53 -4.85
CA VAL A 5 -4.94 0.01 -3.95
C VAL A 5 -5.56 -0.99 -2.98
N ASN A 6 -5.40 -2.29 -3.25
CA ASN A 6 -5.97 -3.37 -2.43
C ASN A 6 -4.98 -3.88 -1.37
N LEU A 7 -4.73 -3.06 -0.35
CA LEU A 7 -3.74 -3.39 0.69
C LEU A 7 -4.16 -4.62 1.53
N ASP A 8 -5.45 -4.77 1.80
CA ASP A 8 -5.99 -5.90 2.57
C ASP A 8 -5.80 -7.25 1.87
N VAL A 9 -6.07 -7.30 0.56
CA VAL A 9 -5.83 -8.48 -0.27
C VAL A 9 -4.35 -8.85 -0.25
N MET A 10 -3.46 -7.87 -0.37
CA MET A 10 -2.02 -8.10 -0.37
C MET A 10 -1.49 -8.58 0.99
N MET A 11 -2.03 -8.05 2.09
CA MET A 11 -1.70 -8.51 3.44
C MET A 11 -2.17 -9.94 3.69
N ALA A 12 -3.40 -10.28 3.29
CA ALA A 12 -3.94 -11.63 3.40
C ALA A 12 -3.14 -12.64 2.57
N LYS A 13 -2.89 -12.33 1.28
CA LYS A 13 -2.10 -13.18 0.38
C LYS A 13 -0.70 -13.48 0.93
N ARG A 14 -0.08 -12.50 1.58
CA ARG A 14 1.28 -12.62 2.12
C ARG A 14 1.34 -12.98 3.60
N LYS A 15 0.17 -13.27 4.22
CA LYS A 15 0.02 -13.61 5.64
C LYS A 15 0.79 -12.66 6.57
N MET A 16 0.66 -11.35 6.35
CA MET A 16 1.38 -10.34 7.12
C MET A 16 0.47 -9.26 7.71
N SER A 17 0.89 -8.67 8.83
CA SER A 17 0.19 -7.55 9.46
C SER A 17 0.58 -6.20 8.85
N LEU A 18 -0.26 -5.18 9.06
CA LEU A 18 0.01 -3.80 8.65
C LEU A 18 1.34 -3.28 9.23
N SER A 19 1.65 -3.64 10.48
CA SER A 19 2.91 -3.23 11.13
C SER A 19 4.13 -3.90 10.53
N GLN A 20 4.02 -5.18 10.12
CA GLN A 20 5.10 -5.85 9.39
C GLN A 20 5.32 -5.21 8.02
N LEU A 21 4.23 -4.87 7.31
CA LEU A 21 4.32 -4.18 6.03
C LEU A 21 5.00 -2.81 6.19
N ALA A 22 4.59 -2.01 7.18
CA ALA A 22 5.18 -0.71 7.50
C ALA A 22 6.71 -0.76 7.64
N LYS A 23 7.21 -1.75 8.40
CA LYS A 23 8.65 -1.98 8.58
C LYS A 23 9.36 -2.33 7.26
N LYS A 24 8.75 -3.17 6.43
CA LYS A 24 9.33 -3.61 5.15
C LYS A 24 9.45 -2.48 4.13
N VAL A 25 8.44 -1.60 4.05
CA VAL A 25 8.43 -0.48 3.09
C VAL A 25 8.96 0.83 3.67
N ARG A 26 9.41 0.84 4.94
CA ARG A 26 9.90 2.02 5.66
C ARG A 26 8.90 3.18 5.65
N VAL A 27 7.61 2.87 5.85
CA VAL A 27 6.51 3.83 5.96
C VAL A 27 5.87 3.67 7.34
N THR A 28 5.32 4.74 7.89
CA THR A 28 4.64 4.68 9.19
C THR A 28 3.34 3.87 9.12
N ASN A 29 2.96 3.22 10.22
CA ASN A 29 1.64 2.56 10.33
C ASN A 29 0.49 3.54 10.04
N ALA A 30 0.63 4.81 10.46
CA ALA A 30 -0.37 5.84 10.22
C ALA A 30 -0.59 6.07 8.72
N ASN A 31 0.48 6.23 7.94
CA ASN A 31 0.40 6.43 6.50
C ASN A 31 -0.18 5.21 5.78
N LEU A 32 0.20 3.99 6.19
CA LEU A 32 -0.40 2.77 5.64
C LEU A 32 -1.88 2.61 6.01
N SER A 33 -2.29 3.05 7.19
CA SER A 33 -3.70 3.03 7.61
C SER A 33 -4.55 3.99 6.76
N ILE A 34 -4.01 5.18 6.44
CA ILE A 34 -4.67 6.13 5.53
C ILE A 34 -4.85 5.51 4.14
N LEU A 35 -3.82 4.84 3.61
CA LEU A 35 -3.87 4.15 2.33
C LEU A 35 -4.87 2.98 2.34
N LYS A 36 -4.81 2.12 3.35
CA LYS A 36 -5.71 0.96 3.50
C LYS A 36 -7.18 1.38 3.55
N ASN A 37 -7.49 2.46 4.26
CA ASN A 37 -8.86 2.92 4.46
C ASN A 37 -9.35 3.90 3.37
N ASN A 38 -8.65 3.99 2.23
CA ASN A 38 -8.98 4.89 1.11
C ASN A 38 -9.11 6.38 1.51
N LYS A 39 -8.38 6.82 2.55
CA LYS A 39 -8.39 8.22 3.02
C LYS A 39 -7.24 9.06 2.46
N ALA A 40 -6.42 8.47 1.58
CA ALA A 40 -5.30 9.18 0.97
C ALA A 40 -5.82 10.20 -0.07
N LYS A 41 -5.51 11.48 0.16
CA LYS A 41 -5.88 12.57 -0.76
C LYS A 41 -4.86 12.80 -1.86
N VAL A 42 -3.58 12.61 -1.56
CA VAL A 42 -2.45 12.82 -2.47
C VAL A 42 -1.47 11.68 -2.28
N ILE A 43 -1.04 11.05 -3.38
CA ILE A 43 -0.02 9.99 -3.39
C ILE A 43 1.03 10.38 -4.41
N ARG A 44 2.30 10.46 -4.00
CA ARG A 44 3.44 10.66 -4.89
C ARG A 44 4.12 9.31 -5.12
N PHE A 45 4.14 8.85 -6.37
CA PHE A 45 4.91 7.68 -6.77
C PHE A 45 6.31 8.13 -7.18
N SER A 46 7.33 7.70 -6.45
CA SER A 46 8.74 7.91 -6.85
C SER A 46 9.25 6.78 -7.76
N THR A 47 8.61 5.61 -7.69
CA THR A 47 8.91 4.48 -8.56
C THR A 47 7.61 3.71 -8.77
N PHE A 48 7.14 3.66 -10.01
CA PHE A 48 6.03 2.82 -10.42
C PHE A 48 6.56 1.90 -11.53
N ARG A 49 6.66 0.60 -11.25
CA ARG A 49 6.96 -0.42 -12.25
C ARG A 49 5.64 -1.04 -12.68
N SER A 50 5.16 -0.64 -13.85
CA SER A 50 4.16 -1.40 -14.59
C SER A 50 4.91 -2.31 -15.55
N ASP A 51 5.31 -3.49 -15.08
CA ASP A 51 5.60 -4.57 -16.01
C ASP A 51 4.25 -5.03 -16.57
N LEU A 52 3.89 -4.45 -17.72
CA LEU A 52 2.80 -4.92 -18.57
C LEU A 52 3.43 -5.92 -19.54
N SER A 53 3.45 -7.19 -19.14
CA SER A 53 3.86 -8.33 -19.95
C SER A 53 2.71 -9.32 -20.00
#